data_AF-A0A5E4CAE0-F1
#
_entry.id   AF-A0A5E4CAE0-F1
#
_cell.length_a   1.000
_cell.length_b   1.000
_cell.length_c   1.000
_cell.angle_alpha   90.00
_cell.angle_beta   90.00
_cell.angle_gamma   90.00
#
_symmetry.space_group_name_H-M   'P 1'
#
loop_
_entity.id
_entity.type
_entity.pdbx_description
1 polymer ?
#
loop_
_entity_poly.entity_id
_entity_poly.type
_entity_poly.pdbx_seq_one_letter_code
_entity_poly.pdbx_strand_id
1 'polypeptide(L)'
;MDWVDEYSHNSFDLQCLLNSFPGDLEFKQIFSDIDEQIEQNATSIESCIKEIQSEVNKQCPDVQLQTSTDCFEWLTSYHHNTSKSPSIPHGDLIKFLKTLQDFLKNEQNQEEMILDLLWDLSCRSSVSFPSSLSETCFHLLSRTSLNSVEDHSSVDVKSVWDDIRLHLRRFLVSRLQSHNEINNSQQKMILKNQRIQQLLFLYPESEVIVKYQNIQNKLLAKLLQNCFPSYSRDSNLDVMAHGFQNTMFTLYSMIKEDFDTLYEILAPSSTVKFIKETYLDTVTEEMTKFLENFCELQFKENTVRVVKTSKSSSKHRGAVHALVTPECPRTGRNIFLSFDELRFLSQVIKSFLKLENDVQELFEEMFLLLKMPRNTSGIVEKSNKEIVIEKPKAHKTSIPLEQLLPGKEVTLLDFGWRNAFKEVSLPMAHCITTAVENFSTKILQQEQNEKSSAVSYDMNLVTVQQIWQDSHMFPEEEQPKKIAKFCSDIMEKLDTMLPLALACRDDSFQEIRANLVEACCKVATAVLARLQERGKDVPSKAPLKNLHILLSTAVYIFQHFTHCNNLMKETTKK
;
A
#
# COMPACT_ATOMS: atom_id res chain seq x y z
N MET A 1 -29.80 4.72 59.32
CA MET A 1 -28.70 3.77 59.15
C MET A 1 -29.09 2.82 58.02
N ASP A 2 -29.17 3.25 56.76
CA ASP A 2 -28.14 3.88 55.89
C ASP A 2 -27.12 2.88 55.34
N TRP A 3 -27.44 2.32 54.17
CA TRP A 3 -26.73 2.41 52.86
C TRP A 3 -27.02 1.12 52.05
N VAL A 4 -27.86 1.14 51.01
CA VAL A 4 -27.71 1.71 49.64
C VAL A 4 -26.70 0.92 48.80
N ASP A 5 -27.24 0.15 47.84
CA ASP A 5 -26.90 0.20 46.40
C ASP A 5 -27.96 -0.66 45.68
N GLU A 6 -29.02 -0.06 45.11
CA GLU A 6 -29.04 0.49 43.74
C GLU A 6 -28.48 -0.50 42.72
N TYR A 7 -29.37 -1.23 42.05
CA TYR A 7 -29.50 -1.19 40.59
C TYR A 7 -30.91 -1.64 40.23
N SER A 8 -31.72 -0.66 39.80
CA SER A 8 -33.02 -0.92 39.21
C SER A 8 -32.81 -1.72 37.93
N HIS A 9 -33.48 -2.86 37.82
CA HIS A 9 -33.79 -3.47 36.54
C HIS A 9 -34.67 -2.48 35.76
N ASN A 10 -34.04 -1.53 35.07
CA ASN A 10 -34.69 -0.82 33.97
C ASN A 10 -34.97 -1.88 32.91
N SER A 11 -36.20 -2.37 32.90
CA SER A 11 -36.80 -2.99 31.74
C SER A 11 -36.62 -2.02 30.59
N PHE A 12 -35.58 -2.23 29.78
CA PHE A 12 -35.49 -1.64 28.46
C PHE A 12 -36.76 -2.09 27.74
N ASP A 13 -37.68 -1.15 27.57
CA ASP A 13 -38.95 -1.36 26.92
C ASP A 13 -38.67 -1.63 25.44
N LEU A 14 -38.42 -2.89 25.11
CA LEU A 14 -38.21 -3.38 23.74
C LEU A 14 -39.38 -2.97 22.83
N GLN A 15 -40.55 -2.72 23.42
CA GLN A 15 -41.75 -2.23 22.77
C GLN A 15 -41.56 -0.80 22.19
N CYS A 16 -40.78 0.06 22.86
CA CYS A 16 -40.49 1.42 22.37
C CYS A 16 -39.47 1.41 21.21
N LEU A 17 -38.49 0.50 21.22
CA LEU A 17 -37.55 0.33 20.11
C LEU A 17 -38.22 -0.27 18.86
N LEU A 18 -39.18 -1.18 19.03
CA LEU A 18 -39.93 -1.77 17.91
C LEU A 18 -40.95 -0.80 17.30
N ASN A 19 -41.50 0.14 18.07
CA ASN A 19 -42.35 1.24 17.57
C ASN A 19 -41.55 2.39 16.93
N SER A 20 -40.22 2.31 16.92
CA SER A 20 -39.34 3.29 16.25
C SER A 20 -39.05 2.94 14.79
N PHE A 21 -39.37 1.72 14.37
CA PHE A 21 -39.23 1.30 12.98
C PHE A 21 -40.53 1.58 12.24
N PRO A 22 -40.48 2.24 11.07
CA PRO A 22 -41.68 2.45 10.29
C PRO A 22 -42.34 1.11 9.96
N GLY A 23 -43.65 1.01 10.17
CA GLY A 23 -44.40 -0.19 9.83
C GLY A 23 -44.46 -0.40 8.30
N ASP A 24 -44.86 -1.58 7.84
CA ASP A 24 -44.99 -1.89 6.40
C ASP A 24 -45.83 -0.87 5.61
N LEU A 25 -46.79 -0.21 6.28
CA LEU A 25 -47.62 0.84 5.70
C LEU A 25 -46.85 2.16 5.53
N GLU A 26 -45.98 2.49 6.48
CA GLU A 26 -45.12 3.68 6.45
C GLU A 26 -44.00 3.50 5.42
N PHE A 27 -43.43 2.29 5.29
CA PHE A 27 -42.52 1.98 4.18
C PHE A 27 -43.19 2.16 2.82
N LYS A 28 -44.44 1.68 2.65
CA LYS A 28 -45.20 1.90 1.41
C LYS A 28 -45.44 3.38 1.12
N GLN A 29 -45.74 4.17 2.14
CA GLN A 29 -45.91 5.62 1.97
C GLN A 29 -44.57 6.28 1.58
N ILE A 30 -43.47 5.94 2.26
CA ILE A 30 -42.13 6.46 1.94
C ILE A 30 -41.73 6.11 0.50
N PHE A 31 -41.97 4.87 0.05
CA PHE A 31 -41.70 4.49 -1.33
C PHE A 31 -42.59 5.25 -2.33
N SER A 32 -43.88 5.45 -2.01
CA SER A 32 -44.78 6.24 -2.85
C SER A 32 -44.34 7.70 -2.95
N ASP A 33 -43.90 8.30 -1.84
CA ASP A 33 -43.41 9.68 -1.80
C ASP A 33 -42.10 9.82 -2.59
N ILE A 34 -41.20 8.83 -2.50
CA ILE A 34 -39.96 8.76 -3.29
C ILE A 34 -40.28 8.62 -4.78
N ASP A 35 -41.22 7.75 -5.16
CA ASP A 35 -41.63 7.58 -6.56
C ASP A 35 -42.23 8.88 -7.11
N GLU A 36 -43.08 9.56 -6.34
CA GLU A 36 -43.65 10.86 -6.71
C GLU A 36 -42.54 11.92 -6.88
N GLN A 37 -41.55 11.94 -5.97
CA GLN A 37 -40.42 12.86 -6.06
C GLN A 37 -39.51 12.56 -7.27
N ILE A 38 -39.34 11.27 -7.63
CA ILE A 38 -38.59 10.87 -8.83
C ILE A 38 -39.33 11.31 -10.10
N GLU A 39 -40.66 11.16 -10.16
CA GLU A 39 -41.47 11.66 -11.29
C GLU A 39 -41.43 13.18 -11.38
N GLN A 40 -41.50 13.90 -10.27
CA GLN A 40 -41.34 15.36 -10.21
C GLN A 40 -39.95 15.81 -10.67
N ASN A 41 -38.90 15.06 -10.32
CA ASN A 41 -37.54 15.33 -10.79
C ASN A 41 -37.41 15.05 -12.29
N ALA A 42 -37.97 13.95 -12.79
CA ALA A 42 -37.95 13.61 -14.21
C ALA A 42 -38.66 14.69 -15.05
N THR A 43 -39.83 15.15 -14.60
CA THR A 43 -40.58 16.22 -15.26
C THR A 43 -39.87 17.58 -15.16
N SER A 44 -39.21 17.88 -14.03
CA SER A 44 -38.38 19.09 -13.89
C SER A 44 -37.17 19.09 -14.82
N ILE A 45 -36.47 17.95 -14.94
CA ILE A 45 -35.35 17.79 -15.87
C ILE A 45 -35.84 17.96 -17.31
N GLU A 46 -36.97 17.34 -17.67
CA GLU A 46 -37.56 17.50 -19.01
C GLU A 46 -37.95 18.95 -19.29
N SER A 47 -38.50 19.67 -18.31
CA SER A 47 -38.82 21.09 -18.42
C SER A 47 -37.55 21.94 -18.62
N CYS A 48 -36.48 21.65 -17.87
CA CYS A 48 -35.19 22.32 -18.00
C CYS A 48 -34.57 22.10 -19.39
N ILE A 49 -34.63 20.88 -19.92
CA ILE A 49 -34.16 20.57 -21.28
C ILE A 49 -34.96 21.36 -22.32
N LYS A 50 -36.30 21.47 -22.16
CA LYS A 50 -37.15 22.27 -23.06
C LYS A 50 -36.85 23.76 -22.96
N GLU A 51 -36.53 24.27 -21.77
CA GLU A 51 -36.11 25.66 -21.57
C GLU A 51 -34.79 25.94 -22.29
N ILE A 52 -33.78 25.09 -22.10
CA ILE A 52 -32.49 25.14 -22.82
C ILE A 52 -32.73 25.09 -24.34
N GLN A 53 -33.57 24.17 -24.82
CA GLN A 53 -33.93 24.05 -26.23
C GLN A 53 -34.51 25.36 -26.77
N SER A 54 -35.44 25.97 -26.03
CA SER A 54 -36.10 27.21 -26.45
C SER A 54 -35.16 28.42 -26.46
N GLU A 55 -34.27 28.52 -25.47
CA GLU A 55 -33.33 29.64 -25.35
C GLU A 55 -32.20 29.52 -26.40
N VAL A 56 -31.72 28.31 -26.67
CA VAL A 56 -30.74 28.07 -27.75
C VAL A 56 -31.33 28.39 -29.11
N ASN A 57 -32.55 27.92 -29.41
CA ASN A 57 -33.21 28.23 -30.68
C ASN A 57 -33.51 29.74 -30.86
N LYS A 58 -33.59 30.50 -29.75
CA LYS A 58 -33.80 31.95 -29.75
C LYS A 58 -32.49 32.74 -29.90
N GLN A 59 -31.42 32.32 -29.22
CA GLN A 59 -30.12 33.01 -29.24
C GLN A 59 -29.24 32.61 -30.44
N CYS A 60 -29.44 31.40 -30.99
CA CYS A 60 -28.65 30.86 -32.10
C CYS A 60 -29.57 30.41 -33.25
N PRO A 61 -30.00 31.33 -34.15
CA PRO A 61 -30.93 30.99 -35.24
C PRO A 61 -30.33 30.01 -36.28
N ASP A 62 -29.02 29.80 -36.27
CA ASP A 62 -28.31 28.85 -37.14
C ASP A 62 -28.36 27.39 -36.63
N VAL A 63 -28.81 27.16 -35.39
CA VAL A 63 -28.93 25.82 -34.77
C VAL A 63 -30.40 25.57 -34.46
N GLN A 64 -30.97 24.52 -35.05
CA GLN A 64 -32.37 24.15 -34.82
C GLN A 64 -32.44 22.83 -34.04
N LEU A 65 -32.52 22.93 -32.71
CA LEU A 65 -32.67 21.77 -31.83
C LEU A 65 -34.15 21.37 -31.80
N GLN A 66 -34.47 20.17 -32.28
CA GLN A 66 -35.86 19.68 -32.39
C GLN A 66 -36.20 18.65 -31.32
N THR A 67 -35.23 17.85 -30.87
CA THR A 67 -35.43 16.80 -29.87
C THR A 67 -34.56 17.01 -28.62
N SER A 68 -34.93 16.37 -27.50
CA SER A 68 -34.09 16.33 -26.30
C SER A 68 -32.74 15.66 -26.56
N THR A 69 -32.71 14.67 -27.46
CA THR A 69 -31.48 14.03 -27.92
C THR A 69 -30.59 15.02 -28.68
N ASP A 70 -31.16 15.89 -29.51
CA ASP A 70 -30.41 16.96 -30.18
C ASP A 70 -29.82 17.94 -29.17
N CYS A 71 -30.54 18.26 -28.08
CA CYS A 71 -30.00 19.10 -27.00
C CYS A 71 -28.82 18.44 -26.30
N PHE A 72 -28.89 17.13 -26.01
CA PHE A 72 -27.77 16.40 -25.41
C PHE A 72 -26.59 16.26 -26.38
N GLU A 73 -26.87 15.98 -27.65
CA GLU A 73 -25.85 15.91 -28.70
C GLU A 73 -25.22 17.28 -28.89
N TRP A 74 -25.98 18.38 -28.87
CA TRP A 74 -25.45 19.74 -28.91
C TRP A 74 -24.61 20.08 -27.69
N LEU A 75 -25.04 19.77 -26.47
CA LEU A 75 -24.24 19.98 -25.25
C LEU A 75 -22.92 19.18 -25.26
N THR A 76 -22.94 17.96 -25.80
CA THR A 76 -21.75 17.10 -25.88
C THR A 76 -20.86 17.41 -27.08
N SER A 77 -21.42 17.88 -28.20
CA SER A 77 -20.70 18.22 -29.42
C SER A 77 -20.32 19.70 -29.54
N TYR A 78 -20.82 20.59 -28.69
CA TYR A 78 -20.33 21.97 -28.56
C TYR A 78 -18.85 22.00 -28.14
N HIS A 79 -18.37 20.95 -27.46
CA HIS A 79 -16.95 20.76 -27.17
C HIS A 79 -16.10 20.28 -28.36
N HIS A 80 -16.71 19.81 -29.46
CA HIS A 80 -16.02 19.19 -30.59
C HIS A 80 -16.26 19.87 -31.95
N ASN A 81 -17.34 20.65 -32.12
CA ASN A 81 -17.66 21.35 -33.36
C ASN A 81 -17.26 22.84 -33.29
N THR A 82 -15.97 23.11 -33.15
CA THR A 82 -15.35 24.44 -33.30
C THR A 82 -15.15 24.82 -34.78
N SER A 83 -16.07 24.47 -35.68
CA SER A 83 -15.90 24.82 -37.11
C SER A 83 -16.09 26.32 -37.39
N LYS A 84 -16.48 27.13 -36.40
CA LYS A 84 -16.54 28.60 -36.48
C LYS A 84 -16.24 29.28 -35.14
N SER A 85 -15.15 28.95 -34.46
CA SER A 85 -14.59 29.89 -33.47
C SER A 85 -14.02 31.10 -34.23
N PRO A 86 -14.21 32.36 -33.78
CA PRO A 86 -13.53 33.49 -34.37
C PRO A 86 -12.02 33.23 -34.31
N SER A 87 -11.38 33.05 -35.47
CA SER A 87 -9.95 32.81 -35.54
C SER A 87 -9.24 34.04 -35.01
N ILE A 88 -8.56 33.91 -33.86
CA ILE A 88 -7.71 34.98 -33.35
C ILE A 88 -6.63 35.25 -34.41
N PRO A 89 -6.45 36.50 -34.87
CA PRO A 89 -5.39 36.83 -35.80
C PRO A 89 -4.04 36.40 -35.24
N HIS A 90 -3.25 35.69 -36.05
CA HIS A 90 -1.96 35.12 -35.64
C HIS A 90 -1.02 36.14 -34.98
N GLY A 91 -1.02 37.38 -35.47
CA GLY A 91 -0.24 38.48 -34.90
C GLY A 91 -0.64 38.88 -33.47
N ASP A 92 -1.94 38.82 -33.14
CA ASP A 92 -2.43 39.13 -31.79
C ASP A 92 -2.07 38.03 -30.79
N LEU A 93 -2.12 36.77 -31.23
CA LEU A 93 -1.67 35.63 -30.43
C LEU A 93 -0.17 35.70 -30.13
N ILE A 94 0.67 35.96 -31.14
CA ILE A 94 2.12 36.14 -30.93
C ILE A 94 2.38 37.31 -29.99
N LYS A 95 1.68 38.43 -30.17
CA LYS A 95 1.87 39.61 -29.31
C LYS A 95 1.50 39.30 -27.86
N PHE A 96 0.38 38.61 -27.63
CA PHE A 96 -0.02 38.14 -26.31
C PHE A 96 1.03 37.23 -25.68
N LEU A 97 1.48 36.19 -26.39
CA LEU A 97 2.50 35.26 -25.89
C LEU A 97 3.83 35.96 -25.62
N LYS A 98 4.29 36.87 -26.50
CA LYS A 98 5.51 37.65 -26.25
C LYS A 98 5.37 38.53 -25.00
N THR A 99 4.20 39.14 -24.80
CA THR A 99 3.93 39.95 -23.60
C THR A 99 4.00 39.08 -22.34
N LEU A 100 3.37 37.90 -22.33
CA LEU A 100 3.48 36.94 -21.23
C LEU A 100 4.93 36.50 -20.98
N GLN A 101 5.67 36.21 -22.05
CA GLN A 101 7.07 35.81 -21.97
C GLN A 101 7.93 36.95 -21.36
N ASP A 102 7.68 38.19 -21.76
CA ASP A 102 8.38 39.36 -21.24
C ASP A 102 8.05 39.59 -19.75
N PHE A 103 6.80 39.40 -19.33
CA PHE A 103 6.43 39.42 -17.92
C PHE A 103 7.18 38.35 -17.11
N LEU A 104 7.23 37.10 -17.60
CA LEU A 104 7.95 36.01 -16.92
C LEU A 104 9.47 36.22 -16.83
N LYS A 105 10.07 36.95 -17.78
CA LYS A 105 11.52 37.21 -17.81
C LYS A 105 11.92 38.44 -16.99
N ASN A 106 11.10 39.48 -16.98
CA ASN A 106 11.49 40.79 -16.46
C ASN A 106 10.91 41.09 -15.08
N GLU A 107 9.79 40.47 -14.70
CA GLU A 107 9.14 40.69 -13.41
C GLU A 107 9.21 39.45 -12.53
N GLN A 108 9.49 39.64 -11.24
CA GLN A 108 9.65 38.53 -10.31
C GLN A 108 8.31 38.15 -9.63
N ASN A 109 8.07 36.84 -9.47
CA ASN A 109 6.89 36.27 -8.82
C ASN A 109 5.56 36.45 -9.60
N GLN A 110 5.61 36.63 -10.92
CA GLN A 110 4.41 36.73 -11.76
C GLN A 110 3.85 35.36 -12.19
N GLU A 111 4.55 34.27 -11.88
CA GLU A 111 4.19 32.93 -12.35
C GLU A 111 2.81 32.47 -11.88
N GLU A 112 2.42 32.78 -10.64
CA GLU A 112 1.10 32.40 -10.11
C GLU A 112 -0.03 33.17 -10.80
N MET A 113 0.13 34.50 -10.93
CA MET A 113 -0.84 35.33 -11.64
C MET A 113 -1.01 34.87 -13.10
N ILE A 114 0.08 34.53 -13.77
CA ILE A 114 0.04 34.06 -15.16
C ILE A 114 -0.63 32.69 -15.27
N LEU A 115 -0.37 31.77 -14.34
CA LEU A 115 -1.05 30.47 -14.30
C LEU A 115 -2.55 30.62 -14.09
N ASP A 116 -2.97 31.47 -13.15
CA ASP A 116 -4.38 31.72 -12.88
C ASP A 116 -5.07 32.37 -14.08
N LEU A 117 -4.41 33.33 -14.74
CA LEU A 117 -4.89 33.94 -15.97
C LEU A 117 -5.08 32.90 -17.10
N LEU A 118 -4.07 32.06 -17.33
CA LEU A 118 -4.15 31.03 -18.38
C LEU A 118 -5.24 29.99 -18.09
N TRP A 119 -5.41 29.61 -16.82
CA TRP A 119 -6.47 28.71 -16.39
C TRP A 119 -7.86 29.35 -16.58
N ASP A 120 -8.05 30.59 -16.12
CA ASP A 120 -9.31 31.33 -16.29
C ASP A 120 -9.67 31.51 -17.78
N LEU A 121 -8.70 31.81 -18.63
CA LEU A 121 -8.90 31.92 -20.08
C LEU A 121 -9.32 30.58 -20.70
N SER A 122 -8.72 29.48 -20.26
CA SER A 122 -9.11 28.14 -20.71
C SER A 122 -10.55 27.81 -20.31
N CYS A 123 -10.94 28.11 -19.06
CA CYS A 123 -12.26 27.78 -18.53
C CYS A 123 -13.36 28.70 -19.07
N ARG A 124 -13.12 30.01 -19.20
CA ARG A 124 -14.16 31.00 -19.52
C ARG A 124 -14.33 31.26 -21.01
N SER A 125 -13.29 31.03 -21.80
CA SER A 125 -13.28 31.46 -23.22
C SER A 125 -13.12 30.32 -24.23
N SER A 126 -13.19 29.05 -23.80
CA SER A 126 -13.00 27.87 -24.67
C SER A 126 -11.72 27.93 -25.52
N VAL A 127 -10.73 28.71 -25.07
CA VAL A 127 -9.45 28.89 -25.76
C VAL A 127 -8.63 27.64 -25.49
N SER A 128 -8.41 26.84 -26.54
CA SER A 128 -7.46 25.74 -26.49
C SER A 128 -6.05 26.27 -26.69
N PHE A 129 -5.20 26.12 -25.68
CA PHE A 129 -3.77 26.37 -25.84
C PHE A 129 -3.15 25.25 -26.69
N PRO A 130 -2.03 25.51 -27.39
CA PRO A 130 -1.37 24.49 -28.21
C PRO A 130 -1.04 23.25 -27.38
N SER A 131 -1.72 22.14 -27.66
CA SER A 131 -1.52 20.86 -26.98
C SER A 131 -0.26 20.18 -27.50
N SER A 132 0.41 19.42 -26.63
CA SER A 132 1.70 18.75 -26.91
C SER A 132 1.61 17.56 -27.89
N LEU A 133 0.53 17.39 -28.65
CA LEU A 133 0.46 16.34 -29.65
C LEU A 133 1.40 16.64 -30.82
N SER A 134 2.66 16.21 -30.70
CA SER A 134 3.56 16.05 -31.82
C SER A 134 4.76 15.15 -31.48
N GLU A 135 4.51 13.85 -31.31
CA GLU A 135 5.45 12.86 -31.86
C GLU A 135 4.95 12.29 -33.20
N THR A 136 3.68 12.48 -33.58
CA THR A 136 3.09 11.93 -34.82
C THR A 136 2.57 12.96 -35.84
N CYS A 137 2.70 14.27 -35.61
CA CYS A 137 2.33 15.26 -36.63
C CYS A 137 3.27 15.33 -37.85
N PHE A 138 4.26 14.44 -37.96
CA PHE A 138 5.15 14.37 -39.11
C PHE A 138 4.63 13.53 -40.30
N HIS A 139 3.41 12.96 -40.25
CA HIS A 139 2.93 12.06 -41.32
C HIS A 139 1.59 12.37 -41.99
N LEU A 140 1.00 13.55 -41.79
CA LEU A 140 -0.20 13.95 -42.57
C LEU A 140 -0.12 15.33 -43.23
N LEU A 141 1.10 15.81 -43.52
CA LEU A 141 1.26 16.72 -44.65
C LEU A 141 1.16 15.88 -45.93
N SER A 142 -0.05 15.80 -46.48
CA SER A 142 -0.29 15.35 -47.84
C SER A 142 0.66 16.10 -48.77
N ARG A 143 1.73 15.41 -49.15
CA ARG A 143 2.87 15.88 -49.92
C ARG A 143 2.51 16.01 -51.41
N THR A 144 1.36 16.60 -51.69
CA THR A 144 0.79 16.76 -53.03
C THR A 144 0.30 18.18 -53.24
N SER A 145 1.19 19.15 -53.04
CA SER A 145 1.10 20.44 -53.72
C SER A 145 2.50 21.06 -53.78
N LEU A 146 3.07 21.14 -54.98
CA LEU A 146 4.38 21.75 -55.26
C LEU A 146 4.42 23.27 -55.00
N ASN A 147 3.35 23.87 -54.48
CA ASN A 147 3.18 25.30 -54.25
C ASN A 147 2.77 25.69 -52.80
N SER A 148 2.83 24.78 -51.82
CA SER A 148 2.57 25.19 -50.42
C SER A 148 3.79 25.88 -49.84
N VAL A 149 3.68 27.19 -49.60
CA VAL A 149 4.63 27.95 -48.78
C VAL A 149 4.73 27.29 -47.41
N GLU A 150 5.94 26.99 -46.96
CA GLU A 150 6.18 26.56 -45.57
C GLU A 150 5.74 27.69 -44.64
N ASP A 151 4.70 27.44 -43.84
CA ASP A 151 4.09 28.44 -42.97
C ASP A 151 4.98 28.65 -41.73
N HIS A 152 6.07 29.41 -41.90
CA HIS A 152 7.05 29.76 -40.86
C HIS A 152 6.40 30.47 -39.66
N SER A 153 5.18 30.98 -39.81
CA SER A 153 4.37 31.63 -38.78
C SER A 153 4.00 30.69 -37.62
N SER A 154 3.73 29.41 -37.91
CA SER A 154 3.32 28.40 -36.91
C SER A 154 4.45 27.98 -35.97
N VAL A 155 5.69 28.03 -36.45
CA VAL A 155 6.91 27.67 -35.72
C VAL A 155 7.24 28.72 -34.63
N ASP A 156 6.94 30.00 -34.91
CA ASP A 156 7.16 31.10 -33.96
C ASP A 156 6.17 31.07 -32.78
N VAL A 157 4.90 30.71 -32.98
CA VAL A 157 3.92 30.60 -31.89
C VAL A 157 4.25 29.45 -30.94
N LYS A 158 4.58 28.28 -31.51
CA LYS A 158 4.88 27.08 -30.74
C LYS A 158 6.15 27.26 -29.89
N SER A 159 7.20 27.85 -30.46
CA SER A 159 8.45 28.11 -29.74
C SER A 159 8.26 29.08 -28.56
N VAL A 160 7.56 30.19 -28.75
CA VAL A 160 7.27 31.14 -27.66
C VAL A 160 6.41 30.50 -26.57
N TRP A 161 5.41 29.69 -26.96
CA TRP A 161 4.61 28.93 -26.00
C TRP A 161 5.42 27.89 -25.24
N ASP A 162 6.31 27.16 -25.91
CA ASP A 162 7.20 26.18 -25.29
C ASP A 162 8.12 26.82 -24.25
N ASP A 163 8.64 28.03 -24.54
CA ASP A 163 9.43 28.81 -23.58
C ASP A 163 8.62 29.20 -22.34
N ILE A 164 7.40 29.70 -22.52
CA ILE A 164 6.48 30.05 -21.42
C ILE A 164 6.20 28.80 -20.57
N ARG A 165 5.78 27.70 -21.20
CA ARG A 165 5.50 26.44 -20.52
C ARG A 165 6.70 25.91 -19.78
N LEU A 166 7.91 26.06 -20.32
CA LEU A 166 9.14 25.62 -19.67
C LEU A 166 9.43 26.43 -18.42
N HIS A 167 9.26 27.76 -18.47
CA HIS A 167 9.42 28.65 -17.32
C HIS A 167 8.44 28.30 -16.20
N LEU A 168 7.15 28.21 -16.53
CA LEU A 168 6.10 27.84 -15.58
C LEU A 168 6.32 26.44 -15.00
N ARG A 169 6.74 25.47 -15.81
CA ARG A 169 7.10 24.12 -15.32
C ARG A 169 8.21 24.17 -14.28
N ARG A 170 9.29 24.93 -14.53
CA ARG A 170 10.41 25.05 -13.58
C ARG A 170 9.94 25.64 -12.26
N PHE A 171 9.10 26.67 -12.31
CA PHE A 171 8.49 27.25 -11.13
C PHE A 171 7.64 26.23 -10.36
N LEU A 172 6.71 25.55 -11.03
CA LEU A 172 5.83 24.55 -10.42
C LEU A 172 6.61 23.38 -9.80
N VAL A 173 7.62 22.87 -10.50
CA VAL A 173 8.50 21.80 -9.99
C VAL A 173 9.30 22.27 -8.77
N SER A 174 9.82 23.49 -8.78
CA SER A 174 10.54 24.07 -7.63
C SER A 174 9.61 24.20 -6.42
N ARG A 175 8.38 24.66 -6.64
CA ARG A 175 7.37 24.77 -5.59
C ARG A 175 6.99 23.38 -5.06
N LEU A 176 6.69 22.41 -5.92
CA LEU A 176 6.39 21.03 -5.50
C LEU A 176 7.50 20.43 -4.64
N GLN A 177 8.77 20.69 -4.97
CA GLN A 177 9.89 20.28 -4.14
C GLN A 177 9.88 20.93 -2.76
N SER A 178 9.67 22.25 -2.67
CA SER A 178 9.64 22.97 -1.39
C SER A 178 8.46 22.60 -0.49
N HIS A 179 7.31 22.20 -1.06
CA HIS A 179 6.17 21.76 -0.24
C HIS A 179 6.47 20.49 0.58
N ASN A 180 7.50 19.72 0.21
CA ASN A 180 7.90 18.54 0.99
C ASN A 180 8.45 18.88 2.38
N GLU A 181 8.84 20.14 2.62
CA GLU A 181 9.36 20.64 3.90
C GLU A 181 8.24 21.15 4.85
N ILE A 182 6.98 21.16 4.40
CA ILE A 182 5.86 21.64 5.20
C ILE A 182 5.42 20.57 6.20
N ASN A 183 5.32 20.93 7.48
CA ASN A 183 4.96 20.00 8.56
C ASN A 183 3.45 19.67 8.62
N ASN A 184 2.58 20.54 8.10
CA ASN A 184 1.14 20.33 8.10
C ASN A 184 0.73 19.46 6.89
N SER A 185 0.34 18.21 7.15
CA SER A 185 -0.01 17.22 6.12
C SER A 185 -1.19 17.64 5.24
N GLN A 186 -2.24 18.21 5.82
CA GLN A 186 -3.45 18.60 5.08
C GLN A 186 -3.20 19.79 4.15
N GLN A 187 -2.48 20.80 4.66
CA GLN A 187 -2.10 21.96 3.84
C GLN A 187 -1.14 21.54 2.71
N LYS A 188 -0.19 20.65 3.02
CA LYS A 188 0.76 20.09 2.05
C LYS A 188 0.06 19.34 0.92
N MET A 189 -0.93 18.50 1.24
CA MET A 189 -1.74 17.77 0.28
C MET A 189 -2.48 18.70 -0.68
N ILE A 190 -3.20 19.70 -0.15
CA ILE A 190 -3.96 20.68 -0.97
C ILE A 190 -3.02 21.41 -1.94
N LEU A 191 -1.88 21.88 -1.44
CA LEU A 191 -0.91 22.60 -2.26
C LEU A 191 -0.28 21.70 -3.33
N LYS A 192 0.10 20.46 -2.99
CA LYS A 192 0.61 19.49 -3.97
C LYS A 192 -0.42 19.21 -5.07
N ASN A 193 -1.67 18.97 -4.67
CA ASN A 193 -2.78 18.69 -5.58
C ASN A 193 -2.96 19.82 -6.59
N GLN A 194 -3.05 21.08 -6.11
CA GLN A 194 -3.17 22.25 -6.96
C GLN A 194 -2.00 22.39 -7.96
N ARG A 195 -0.76 22.14 -7.52
CA ARG A 195 0.41 22.23 -8.42
C ARG A 195 0.46 21.12 -9.46
N ILE A 196 0.01 19.91 -9.11
CA ILE A 196 -0.09 18.79 -10.06
C ILE A 196 -1.17 19.09 -11.11
N GLN A 197 -2.33 19.62 -10.70
CA GLN A 197 -3.36 20.07 -11.64
C GLN A 197 -2.85 21.16 -12.59
N GLN A 198 -2.11 22.15 -12.07
CA GLN A 198 -1.46 23.18 -12.89
C GLN A 198 -0.40 22.62 -13.85
N LEU A 199 0.28 21.52 -13.49
CA LEU A 199 1.20 20.83 -14.40
C LEU A 199 0.45 20.04 -15.47
N LEU A 200 -0.64 19.36 -15.11
CA LEU A 200 -1.50 18.61 -16.06
C LEU A 200 -2.19 19.53 -17.06
N PHE A 201 -2.43 20.79 -16.68
CA PHE A 201 -2.88 21.82 -17.61
C PHE A 201 -1.84 22.12 -18.71
N LEU A 202 -0.55 22.09 -18.37
CA LEU A 202 0.54 22.48 -19.27
C LEU A 202 1.16 21.31 -20.06
N TYR A 203 1.10 20.09 -19.53
CA TYR A 203 1.80 18.90 -20.01
C TYR A 203 0.93 17.65 -19.90
N PRO A 204 1.17 16.63 -20.74
CA PRO A 204 0.43 15.37 -20.68
C PRO A 204 0.74 14.62 -19.37
N GLU A 205 -0.23 13.82 -18.93
CA GLU A 205 -0.17 13.04 -17.69
C GLU A 205 1.14 12.25 -17.53
N SER A 206 1.59 11.57 -18.59
CA SER A 206 2.82 10.78 -18.58
C SER A 206 4.06 11.60 -18.22
N GLU A 207 4.19 12.83 -18.74
CA GLU A 207 5.31 13.72 -18.43
C GLU A 207 5.22 14.24 -16.99
N VAL A 208 4.02 14.62 -16.54
CA VAL A 208 3.80 15.14 -15.19
C VAL A 208 4.12 14.07 -14.15
N ILE A 209 3.63 12.84 -14.35
CA ILE A 209 3.93 11.68 -13.52
C ILE A 209 5.43 11.48 -13.41
N VAL A 210 6.16 11.40 -14.52
CA VAL A 210 7.62 11.19 -14.50
C VAL A 210 8.34 12.31 -13.76
N LYS A 211 7.92 13.58 -13.90
CA LYS A 211 8.52 14.69 -13.14
C LYS A 211 8.24 14.56 -11.65
N TYR A 212 7.03 14.18 -11.27
CA TYR A 212 6.66 14.00 -9.88
C TYR A 212 7.38 12.80 -9.25
N GLN A 213 7.46 11.67 -9.94
CA GLN A 213 8.26 10.51 -9.57
C GLN A 213 9.71 10.90 -9.30
N ASN A 214 10.33 11.71 -10.16
CA ASN A 214 11.70 12.19 -9.97
C ASN A 214 11.88 13.07 -8.72
N ILE A 215 10.86 13.82 -8.31
CA ILE A 215 10.89 14.58 -7.06
C ILE A 215 10.84 13.63 -5.87
N GLN A 216 9.91 12.67 -5.89
CA GLN A 216 9.72 11.72 -4.81
C GLN A 216 10.90 10.76 -4.68
N ASN A 217 11.44 10.25 -5.79
CA ASN A 217 12.63 9.40 -5.79
C ASN A 217 13.85 10.08 -5.14
N LYS A 218 14.01 11.40 -5.27
CA LYS A 218 15.08 12.13 -4.58
C LYS A 218 14.87 12.17 -3.06
N LEU A 219 13.63 12.29 -2.61
CA LEU A 219 13.29 12.26 -1.18
C LEU A 219 13.43 10.84 -0.62
N LEU A 220 12.92 9.86 -1.37
CA LEU A 220 13.01 8.45 -1.04
C LEU A 220 14.47 8.00 -0.97
N ALA A 221 15.32 8.39 -1.91
CA ALA A 221 16.76 8.09 -1.87
C ALA A 221 17.42 8.61 -0.58
N LYS A 222 17.09 9.83 -0.13
CA LYS A 222 17.58 10.36 1.15
C LYS A 222 17.06 9.57 2.35
N LEU A 223 15.81 9.14 2.31
CA LEU A 223 15.20 8.33 3.37
C LEU A 223 15.84 6.93 3.44
N LEU A 224 16.00 6.27 2.30
CA LEU A 224 16.53 4.91 2.21
C LEU A 224 18.04 4.84 2.48
N GLN A 225 18.81 5.88 2.12
CA GLN A 225 20.23 5.99 2.53
C GLN A 225 20.42 5.91 4.05
N ASN A 226 19.47 6.43 4.83
CA ASN A 226 19.52 6.34 6.29
C ASN A 226 19.06 4.97 6.82
N CYS A 227 18.31 4.21 6.02
CA CYS A 227 17.71 2.93 6.37
C CYS A 227 18.61 1.73 6.06
N PHE A 228 19.38 1.83 4.97
CA PHE A 228 20.31 0.82 4.51
C PHE A 228 21.77 1.27 4.68
N PRO A 229 22.25 1.55 5.91
CA PRO A 229 23.68 1.77 6.10
C PRO A 229 24.44 0.51 5.69
N SER A 230 25.65 0.67 5.18
CA SER A 230 26.49 -0.47 4.83
C SER A 230 26.60 -1.41 6.04
N TYR A 231 26.09 -2.63 5.92
CA TYR A 231 26.17 -3.63 6.97
C TYR A 231 27.65 -3.80 7.37
N SER A 232 27.94 -3.63 8.66
CA SER A 232 29.28 -3.82 9.22
C SER A 232 29.20 -4.84 10.34
N ARG A 233 30.27 -5.62 10.53
CA ARG A 233 30.33 -6.70 11.54
C ARG A 233 29.94 -6.26 12.96
N ASP A 234 30.25 -5.02 13.33
CA ASP A 234 29.96 -4.48 14.67
C ASP A 234 28.60 -3.76 14.74
N SER A 235 27.78 -3.89 13.70
CA SER A 235 26.47 -3.25 13.67
C SER A 235 25.52 -3.94 14.64
N ASN A 236 24.87 -3.13 15.47
CA ASN A 236 23.85 -3.61 16.39
C ASN A 236 22.58 -3.94 15.57
N LEU A 237 22.32 -5.23 15.37
CA LEU A 237 21.17 -5.73 14.61
C LEU A 237 19.84 -5.21 15.16
N ASP A 238 19.70 -5.07 16.48
CA ASP A 238 18.47 -4.55 17.10
C ASP A 238 18.26 -3.06 16.76
N VAL A 239 19.33 -2.25 16.79
CA VAL A 239 19.27 -0.83 16.38
C VAL A 239 18.94 -0.70 14.90
N MET A 240 19.51 -1.57 14.06
CA MET A 240 19.24 -1.61 12.63
C MET A 240 17.79 -1.98 12.35
N ALA A 241 17.26 -3.03 13.00
CA ALA A 241 15.86 -3.44 12.86
C ALA A 241 14.89 -2.34 13.28
N HIS A 242 15.18 -1.64 14.38
CA HIS A 242 14.38 -0.49 14.81
C HIS A 242 14.44 0.67 13.81
N GLY A 243 15.63 0.92 13.23
CA GLY A 243 15.80 1.88 12.13
C GLY A 243 14.93 1.55 10.93
N PHE A 244 14.95 0.28 10.50
CA PHE A 244 14.09 -0.24 9.44
C PHE A 244 12.61 -0.01 9.73
N GLN A 245 12.14 -0.37 10.93
CA GLN A 245 10.75 -0.22 11.32
C GLN A 245 10.30 1.25 11.27
N ASN A 246 11.12 2.17 11.77
CA ASN A 246 10.84 3.60 11.71
C ASN A 246 10.79 4.12 10.28
N THR A 247 11.74 3.72 9.43
CA THR A 247 11.72 4.10 8.02
C THR A 247 10.50 3.57 7.29
N MET A 248 10.08 2.32 7.55
CA MET A 248 8.88 1.76 6.93
C MET A 248 7.62 2.52 7.33
N PHE A 249 7.53 3.01 8.57
CA PHE A 249 6.45 3.90 9.00
C PHE A 249 6.46 5.26 8.27
N THR A 250 7.64 5.86 8.11
CA THR A 250 7.78 7.11 7.33
C THR A 250 7.44 6.89 5.85
N LEU A 251 7.88 5.76 5.28
CA LEU A 251 7.59 5.36 3.91
C LEU A 251 6.09 5.20 3.68
N TYR A 252 5.39 4.50 4.58
CA TYR A 252 3.93 4.40 4.52
C TYR A 252 3.26 5.77 4.56
N SER A 253 3.72 6.67 5.44
CA SER A 253 3.19 8.03 5.52
C SER A 253 3.38 8.82 4.22
N MET A 254 4.53 8.65 3.54
CA MET A 254 4.78 9.25 2.22
C MET A 254 3.87 8.65 1.14
N ILE A 255 3.72 7.33 1.12
CA ILE A 255 2.82 6.61 0.20
C ILE A 255 1.38 7.12 0.37
N LYS A 256 0.90 7.19 1.61
CA LYS A 256 -0.44 7.66 1.92
C LYS A 256 -0.66 9.10 1.46
N GLU A 257 0.27 10.00 1.75
CA GLU A 257 0.17 11.41 1.35
C GLU A 257 0.09 11.57 -0.17
N ASP A 258 0.95 10.87 -0.92
CA ASP A 258 0.94 10.95 -2.38
C ASP A 258 -0.26 10.19 -2.97
N PHE A 259 -0.72 9.12 -2.33
CA PHE A 259 -1.97 8.44 -2.69
C PHE A 259 -3.15 9.39 -2.57
N ASP A 260 -3.34 10.05 -1.42
CA ASP A 260 -4.43 11.01 -1.17
C ASP A 260 -4.35 12.20 -2.15
N THR A 261 -3.13 12.66 -2.45
CA THR A 261 -2.90 13.76 -3.42
C THR A 261 -3.29 13.37 -4.84
N LEU A 262 -2.93 12.16 -5.29
CA LEU A 262 -3.07 11.73 -6.68
C LEU A 262 -4.44 11.11 -6.96
N TYR A 263 -5.06 10.46 -5.97
CA TYR A 263 -6.34 9.79 -6.10
C TYR A 263 -7.47 10.72 -6.60
N GLU A 264 -7.45 11.99 -6.20
CA GLU A 264 -8.45 12.97 -6.65
C GLU A 264 -8.26 13.45 -8.10
N ILE A 265 -7.04 13.34 -8.64
CA ILE A 265 -6.65 13.99 -9.89
C ILE A 265 -6.48 12.97 -11.03
N LEU A 266 -5.91 11.80 -10.72
CA LEU A 266 -5.52 10.80 -11.71
C LEU A 266 -6.50 9.63 -11.76
N ALA A 267 -6.46 8.89 -12.87
CA ALA A 267 -7.16 7.62 -12.97
C ALA A 267 -6.60 6.62 -11.93
N PRO A 268 -7.46 5.75 -11.33
CA PRO A 268 -7.01 4.77 -10.33
C PRO A 268 -5.84 3.90 -10.78
N SER A 269 -5.84 3.48 -12.06
CA SER A 269 -4.74 2.71 -12.65
C SER A 269 -3.41 3.48 -12.66
N SER A 270 -3.46 4.79 -12.92
CA SER A 270 -2.29 5.66 -12.91
C SER A 270 -1.76 5.88 -11.49
N THR A 271 -2.64 6.05 -10.51
CA THR A 271 -2.26 6.15 -9.09
C THR A 271 -1.60 4.85 -8.58
N VAL A 272 -2.20 3.70 -8.88
CA VAL A 272 -1.62 2.38 -8.55
C VAL A 272 -0.23 2.24 -9.19
N LYS A 273 -0.11 2.55 -10.48
CA LYS A 273 1.15 2.48 -11.21
C LYS A 273 2.21 3.41 -10.60
N PHE A 274 1.83 4.65 -10.27
CA PHE A 274 2.73 5.61 -9.65
C PHE A 274 3.28 5.09 -8.32
N ILE A 275 2.41 4.60 -7.42
CA ILE A 275 2.84 4.10 -6.11
C ILE A 275 3.75 2.88 -6.25
N LYS A 276 3.41 1.95 -7.15
CA LYS A 276 4.24 0.78 -7.43
C LYS A 276 5.64 1.17 -7.91
N GLU A 277 5.74 1.93 -8.99
CA GLU A 277 7.00 2.27 -9.64
C GLU A 277 7.88 3.20 -8.78
N THR A 278 7.27 4.11 -8.03
CA THR A 278 8.02 5.10 -7.23
C THR A 278 8.51 4.49 -5.93
N TYR A 279 7.64 3.78 -5.21
CA TYR A 279 7.90 3.38 -3.83
C TYR A 279 8.23 1.89 -3.73
N LEU A 280 7.34 1.01 -4.19
CA LEU A 280 7.46 -0.43 -3.95
C LEU A 280 8.64 -1.04 -4.71
N ASP A 281 8.81 -0.68 -5.98
CA ASP A 281 9.90 -1.17 -6.81
C ASP A 281 11.25 -0.63 -6.30
N THR A 282 11.34 0.67 -5.98
CA THR A 282 12.54 1.30 -5.43
C THR A 282 12.97 0.66 -4.10
N VAL A 283 12.03 0.43 -3.18
CA VAL A 283 12.34 -0.20 -1.89
C VAL A 283 12.75 -1.66 -2.07
N THR A 284 12.13 -2.37 -3.03
CA THR A 284 12.52 -3.74 -3.39
C THR A 284 13.96 -3.78 -3.93
N GLU A 285 14.34 -2.84 -4.80
CA GLU A 285 15.68 -2.73 -5.35
C GLU A 285 16.73 -2.44 -4.26
N GLU A 286 16.47 -1.46 -3.40
CA GLU A 286 17.39 -1.12 -2.29
C GLU A 286 17.50 -2.26 -1.27
N MET A 287 16.41 -2.96 -0.97
CA MET A 287 16.44 -4.15 -0.12
C MET A 287 17.27 -5.27 -0.74
N THR A 288 17.18 -5.45 -2.07
CA THR A 288 17.97 -6.45 -2.80
C THR A 288 19.46 -6.15 -2.66
N LYS A 289 19.87 -4.90 -2.91
CA LYS A 289 21.27 -4.46 -2.74
C LYS A 289 21.77 -4.67 -1.32
N PHE A 290 20.95 -4.37 -0.32
CA PHE A 290 21.28 -4.58 1.09
C PHE A 290 21.49 -6.07 1.41
N LEU A 291 20.58 -6.95 0.96
CA LEU A 291 20.67 -8.39 1.23
C LEU A 291 21.82 -9.05 0.47
N GLU A 292 22.14 -8.61 -0.73
CA GLU A 292 23.32 -9.04 -1.46
C GLU A 292 24.60 -8.72 -0.66
N ASN A 293 24.74 -7.49 -0.17
CA ASN A 293 25.87 -7.10 0.69
C ASN A 293 25.91 -7.89 2.02
N PHE A 294 24.74 -8.10 2.65
CA PHE A 294 24.61 -8.93 3.84
C PHE A 294 25.14 -10.35 3.58
N CYS A 295 24.70 -10.99 2.50
CA CYS A 295 25.16 -12.32 2.09
C CYS A 295 26.67 -12.35 1.81
N GLU A 296 27.21 -11.39 1.07
CA GLU A 296 28.64 -11.32 0.77
C GLU A 296 29.51 -11.28 2.04
N LEU A 297 29.09 -10.52 3.04
CA LEU A 297 29.80 -10.41 4.32
C LEU A 297 29.74 -11.74 5.09
N GLN A 298 28.59 -12.43 5.06
CA GLN A 298 28.44 -13.77 5.64
C GLN A 298 29.31 -14.83 4.93
N PHE A 299 29.46 -14.75 3.60
CA PHE A 299 30.34 -15.65 2.85
C PHE A 299 31.83 -15.46 3.20
N LYS A 300 32.27 -14.20 3.37
CA LYS A 300 33.65 -13.89 3.80
C LYS A 300 33.92 -14.41 5.21
N GLU A 301 32.92 -14.46 6.07
CA GLU A 301 33.08 -15.00 7.43
C GLU A 301 33.18 -16.54 7.46
N ASN A 302 32.29 -17.23 6.73
CA ASN A 302 32.27 -18.69 6.73
C ASN A 302 33.53 -19.29 6.10
N THR A 303 34.11 -18.63 5.09
CA THR A 303 35.42 -19.03 4.53
C THR A 303 36.56 -18.88 5.55
N VAL A 304 36.55 -17.84 6.38
CA VAL A 304 37.56 -17.66 7.45
C VAL A 304 37.39 -18.68 8.58
N ARG A 305 36.16 -19.03 8.97
CA ARG A 305 35.89 -20.06 9.99
C ARG A 305 36.26 -21.46 9.52
N VAL A 306 35.94 -21.82 8.27
CA VAL A 306 36.31 -23.12 7.68
C VAL A 306 37.83 -23.29 7.58
N VAL A 307 38.58 -22.24 7.23
CA VAL A 307 40.06 -22.28 7.16
C VAL A 307 40.72 -22.41 8.55
N LYS A 308 40.05 -21.94 9.62
CA LYS A 308 40.54 -22.08 11.00
C LYS A 308 40.27 -23.47 11.58
N THR A 309 39.17 -24.12 11.22
CA THR A 309 38.86 -25.50 11.65
C THR A 309 39.55 -26.57 10.81
N SER A 310 40.00 -26.25 9.59
CA SER A 310 40.68 -27.20 8.69
C SER A 310 42.20 -27.30 8.87
N LYS A 311 42.81 -26.59 9.84
CA LYS A 311 44.27 -26.55 10.03
C LYS A 311 44.88 -27.71 10.85
N SER A 312 44.12 -28.76 11.11
CA SER A 312 44.64 -29.99 11.74
C SER A 312 44.27 -31.24 10.93
N SER A 313 44.88 -31.44 9.77
CA SER A 313 45.44 -32.76 9.37
C SER A 313 45.90 -32.76 7.91
N SER A 314 47.19 -33.02 7.76
CA SER A 314 47.85 -33.83 6.72
C SER A 314 49.12 -33.16 6.20
N LYS A 315 50.25 -33.58 6.79
CA LYS A 315 51.56 -33.49 6.14
C LYS A 315 51.60 -34.54 5.03
N HIS A 316 51.52 -34.11 3.77
CA HIS A 316 52.29 -34.80 2.73
C HIS A 316 52.79 -33.83 1.67
N ARG A 317 53.99 -34.16 1.18
CA ARG A 317 54.96 -33.31 0.50
C ARG A 317 54.83 -33.48 -1.01
N GLY A 318 54.86 -32.37 -1.74
CA GLY A 318 55.37 -32.30 -3.12
C GLY A 318 54.34 -32.30 -4.25
N ALA A 319 54.14 -31.13 -4.86
CA ALA A 319 54.29 -30.90 -6.31
C ALA A 319 53.91 -29.44 -6.63
N VAL A 320 54.80 -28.78 -7.37
CA VAL A 320 54.66 -27.42 -7.92
C VAL A 320 53.71 -27.50 -9.11
N HIS A 321 52.59 -26.75 -9.13
CA HIS A 321 52.01 -26.22 -10.37
C HIS A 321 51.11 -25.00 -10.13
N ALA A 322 51.49 -23.93 -10.83
CA ALA A 322 50.70 -22.88 -11.45
C ALA A 322 49.54 -22.21 -10.69
N LEU A 323 49.76 -20.91 -10.48
CA LEU A 323 48.79 -19.84 -10.27
C LEU A 323 47.64 -19.91 -11.29
N VAL A 324 46.50 -20.50 -10.92
CA VAL A 324 45.20 -20.24 -11.54
C VAL A 324 44.19 -20.13 -10.40
N THR A 325 43.75 -18.91 -10.13
CA THR A 325 42.58 -18.63 -9.28
C THR A 325 41.39 -19.29 -9.97
N PRO A 326 40.73 -20.31 -9.38
CA PRO A 326 39.50 -20.81 -9.96
C PRO A 326 38.39 -19.83 -9.55
N GLU A 327 37.83 -19.12 -10.52
CA GLU A 327 36.48 -18.55 -10.40
C GLU A 327 35.53 -19.73 -10.11
N CYS A 328 35.22 -19.89 -8.83
CA CYS A 328 34.37 -20.96 -8.34
C CYS A 328 32.90 -20.52 -8.45
N PRO A 329 32.00 -21.34 -9.01
CA PRO A 329 30.60 -20.98 -9.25
C PRO A 329 29.89 -20.59 -7.95
N ARG A 330 29.06 -19.53 -8.02
CA ARG A 330 28.31 -18.91 -6.90
C ARG A 330 27.24 -19.83 -6.28
N THR A 331 26.91 -20.94 -6.93
CA THR A 331 25.87 -21.88 -6.50
C THR A 331 26.43 -22.93 -5.55
N GLY A 332 26.10 -22.82 -4.26
CA GLY A 332 26.29 -23.91 -3.29
C GLY A 332 27.36 -23.67 -2.22
N ARG A 333 27.34 -22.51 -1.54
CA ARG A 333 28.06 -22.33 -0.27
C ARG A 333 27.03 -22.17 0.85
N ASN A 334 27.05 -23.08 1.83
CA ASN A 334 26.10 -23.07 2.94
C ASN A 334 26.36 -21.85 3.84
N ILE A 335 25.50 -20.84 3.74
CA ILE A 335 25.44 -19.75 4.71
C ILE A 335 24.80 -20.33 5.98
N PHE A 336 25.49 -20.24 7.10
CA PHE A 336 24.92 -20.52 8.42
C PHE A 336 24.55 -19.19 9.09
N LEU A 337 23.26 -19.02 9.39
CA LEU A 337 22.73 -17.87 10.11
C LEU A 337 22.59 -18.21 11.60
N SER A 338 23.03 -17.29 12.45
CA SER A 338 22.78 -17.31 13.88
C SER A 338 21.33 -16.98 14.21
N PHE A 339 20.91 -17.25 15.45
CA PHE A 339 19.58 -16.88 15.93
C PHE A 339 19.32 -15.37 15.84
N ASP A 340 20.33 -14.54 16.16
CA ASP A 340 20.19 -13.08 16.13
C ASP A 340 20.04 -12.55 14.70
N GLU A 341 20.72 -13.16 13.73
CA GLU A 341 20.56 -12.83 12.30
C GLU A 341 19.20 -13.28 11.75
N LEU A 342 18.73 -14.47 12.12
CA LEU A 342 17.38 -14.92 11.77
C LEU A 342 16.31 -14.02 12.38
N ARG A 343 16.49 -13.60 13.64
CA ARG A 343 15.61 -12.67 14.34
C ARG A 343 15.59 -11.32 13.64
N PHE A 344 16.75 -10.80 13.26
CA PHE A 344 16.88 -9.56 12.50
C PHE A 344 16.12 -9.64 11.16
N LEU A 345 16.37 -10.67 10.35
CA LEU A 345 15.68 -10.85 9.07
C LEU A 345 14.16 -10.99 9.25
N SER A 346 13.73 -11.66 10.32
CA SER A 346 12.33 -11.78 10.68
C SER A 346 11.69 -10.44 11.04
N GLN A 347 12.39 -9.57 11.78
CA GLN A 347 11.92 -8.22 12.09
C GLN A 347 11.82 -7.33 10.84
N VAL A 348 12.76 -7.45 9.91
CA VAL A 348 12.69 -6.74 8.63
C VAL A 348 11.49 -7.23 7.82
N ILE A 349 11.30 -8.54 7.69
CA ILE A 349 10.13 -9.14 7.03
C ILE A 349 8.82 -8.70 7.68
N LYS A 350 8.75 -8.66 9.01
CA LYS A 350 7.59 -8.15 9.75
C LYS A 350 7.25 -6.72 9.35
N SER A 351 8.26 -5.87 9.16
CA SER A 351 8.05 -4.48 8.75
C SER A 351 7.50 -4.38 7.32
N PHE A 352 7.99 -5.21 6.40
CA PHE A 352 7.44 -5.30 5.04
C PHE A 352 6.01 -5.84 5.01
N LEU A 353 5.70 -6.88 5.79
CA LEU A 353 4.34 -7.41 5.91
C LEU A 353 3.37 -6.35 6.42
N LYS A 354 3.79 -5.55 7.40
CA LYS A 354 2.99 -4.43 7.89
C LYS A 354 2.75 -3.39 6.79
N LEU A 355 3.81 -2.95 6.11
CA LEU A 355 3.69 -2.01 4.99
C LEU A 355 2.76 -2.53 3.89
N GLU A 356 2.90 -3.80 3.51
CA GLU A 356 2.04 -4.46 2.51
C GLU A 356 0.57 -4.40 2.93
N ASN A 357 0.26 -4.77 4.18
CA ASN A 357 -1.11 -4.74 4.68
C ASN A 357 -1.67 -3.31 4.72
N ASP A 358 -0.90 -2.35 5.25
CA ASP A 358 -1.33 -0.96 5.39
C ASP A 358 -1.58 -0.34 3.99
N VAL A 359 -0.72 -0.62 3.00
CA VAL A 359 -0.90 -0.13 1.61
C VAL A 359 -2.06 -0.84 0.92
N GLN A 360 -2.21 -2.15 1.11
CA GLN A 360 -3.32 -2.91 0.55
C GLN A 360 -4.67 -2.37 1.05
N GLU A 361 -4.78 -2.04 2.34
CA GLU A 361 -5.98 -1.43 2.94
C GLU A 361 -6.32 -0.08 2.28
N LEU A 362 -5.33 0.79 2.04
CA LEU A 362 -5.54 2.07 1.34
C LEU A 362 -6.17 1.88 -0.05
N PHE A 363 -5.68 0.90 -0.81
CA PHE A 363 -6.21 0.64 -2.15
C PHE A 363 -7.56 -0.09 -2.12
N GLU A 364 -7.83 -0.92 -1.12
CA GLU A 364 -9.15 -1.53 -0.93
C GLU A 364 -10.23 -0.47 -0.69
N GLU A 365 -9.95 0.56 0.12
CA GLU A 365 -10.83 1.72 0.30
C GLU A 365 -11.10 2.43 -1.03
N MET A 366 -10.05 2.65 -1.84
CA MET A 366 -10.15 3.21 -3.19
C MET A 366 -11.11 2.42 -4.10
N PHE A 367 -10.94 1.10 -4.14
CA PHE A 367 -11.74 0.24 -5.01
C PHE A 367 -13.19 0.12 -4.54
N LEU A 368 -13.43 0.22 -3.23
CA LEU A 368 -14.80 0.30 -2.69
C LEU A 368 -15.50 1.58 -3.11
N LEU A 369 -14.80 2.72 -3.10
CA LEU A 369 -15.34 4.01 -3.58
C LEU A 369 -15.66 4.00 -5.08
N LEU A 370 -14.89 3.25 -5.88
CA LEU A 370 -15.11 3.11 -7.32
C LEU A 370 -16.25 2.15 -7.69
N LYS A 371 -16.54 1.16 -6.83
CA LYS A 371 -17.67 0.22 -7.01
C LYS A 371 -19.01 0.85 -6.68
N MET A 372 -19.03 1.95 -5.95
CA MET A 372 -20.23 2.77 -5.78
C MET A 372 -20.48 3.50 -7.11
N PRO A 373 -21.69 3.44 -7.68
CA PRO A 373 -21.98 4.16 -8.91
C PRO A 373 -21.69 5.64 -8.70
N ARG A 374 -20.66 6.16 -9.40
CA ARG A 374 -20.39 7.60 -9.46
C ARG A 374 -21.60 8.24 -10.13
N ASN A 375 -22.49 8.80 -9.31
CA ASN A 375 -23.43 9.80 -9.77
C ASN A 375 -22.61 10.94 -10.36
N THR A 376 -22.65 11.06 -11.68
CA THR A 376 -22.18 12.22 -12.40
C THR A 376 -23.02 13.42 -12.00
N SER A 377 -22.56 14.20 -11.04
CA SER A 377 -22.66 15.66 -11.05
C SER A 377 -21.88 16.22 -9.87
N GLY A 378 -20.99 17.18 -10.14
CA GLY A 378 -20.61 18.13 -9.12
C GLY A 378 -21.88 18.83 -8.63
N ILE A 379 -22.12 18.73 -7.34
CA ILE A 379 -22.61 19.76 -6.42
C ILE A 379 -22.70 19.05 -5.07
N VAL A 380 -22.10 19.71 -4.09
CA VAL A 380 -22.04 19.36 -2.67
C VAL A 380 -23.41 18.90 -2.16
N GLU A 381 -23.51 17.70 -1.58
CA GLU A 381 -24.14 17.46 -0.28
C GLU A 381 -24.03 16.01 0.23
N LYS A 382 -24.14 15.90 1.56
CA LYS A 382 -23.71 14.82 2.45
C LYS A 382 -24.59 13.55 2.39
N SER A 383 -23.92 12.39 2.46
CA SER A 383 -24.27 11.14 3.21
C SER A 383 -25.76 10.72 3.29
N ASN A 384 -26.21 9.53 2.90
CA ASN A 384 -25.74 8.19 3.31
C ASN A 384 -26.49 7.07 2.53
N LYS A 385 -25.83 5.90 2.47
CA LYS A 385 -26.17 4.59 1.86
C LYS A 385 -27.54 4.05 2.29
N GLU A 386 -28.42 3.63 1.37
CA GLU A 386 -28.49 2.36 0.62
C GLU A 386 -29.06 1.19 1.45
N ILE A 387 -30.12 0.54 0.97
CA ILE A 387 -30.26 -0.93 0.86
C ILE A 387 -31.47 -1.31 -0.01
N VAL A 388 -31.19 -2.22 -0.93
CA VAL A 388 -32.03 -2.85 -1.95
C VAL A 388 -32.62 -4.17 -1.41
N ILE A 389 -33.84 -4.53 -1.83
CA ILE A 389 -34.29 -5.94 -1.87
C ILE A 389 -34.82 -6.30 -3.28
N GLU A 390 -34.45 -7.51 -3.68
CA GLU A 390 -34.45 -8.23 -4.96
C GLU A 390 -35.77 -8.47 -5.76
N LYS A 391 -35.62 -8.42 -7.11
CA LYS A 391 -36.07 -9.34 -8.23
C LYS A 391 -37.55 -9.82 -8.37
N PRO A 392 -38.00 -10.43 -9.52
CA PRO A 392 -37.45 -10.51 -10.91
C PRO A 392 -38.50 -10.47 -12.10
N LYS A 393 -37.98 -10.59 -13.36
CA LYS A 393 -38.59 -11.07 -14.66
C LYS A 393 -39.39 -10.05 -15.51
N ALA A 394 -39.33 -9.98 -16.86
CA ALA A 394 -38.51 -10.64 -17.90
C ALA A 394 -38.66 -9.92 -19.28
N HIS A 395 -37.57 -9.94 -20.06
CA HIS A 395 -37.42 -9.86 -21.53
C HIS A 395 -37.80 -8.59 -22.34
N LYS A 396 -36.76 -7.85 -22.77
CA LYS A 396 -36.36 -7.76 -24.20
C LYS A 396 -34.95 -7.15 -24.35
N THR A 397 -34.02 -7.98 -24.84
CA THR A 397 -32.73 -7.66 -25.50
C THR A 397 -32.03 -6.36 -25.08
N SER A 398 -31.40 -6.39 -23.90
CA SER A 398 -30.26 -5.53 -23.58
C SER A 398 -29.00 -6.14 -24.22
N ILE A 399 -28.25 -5.32 -24.96
CA ILE A 399 -26.84 -5.59 -25.22
C ILE A 399 -26.17 -5.58 -23.83
N PRO A 400 -25.45 -6.63 -23.41
CA PRO A 400 -24.80 -6.64 -22.11
C PRO A 400 -23.77 -5.51 -22.07
N LEU A 401 -23.88 -4.66 -21.05
CA LEU A 401 -22.88 -3.67 -20.65
C LEU A 401 -21.62 -4.35 -20.08
N GLU A 402 -21.21 -5.48 -20.66
CA GLU A 402 -20.01 -6.25 -20.32
C GLU A 402 -18.91 -6.05 -21.37
N GLN A 403 -19.14 -5.22 -22.40
CA GLN A 403 -18.16 -4.99 -23.48
C GLN A 403 -17.51 -3.59 -23.51
N LEU A 404 -17.76 -2.74 -22.51
CA LEU A 404 -17.15 -1.39 -22.44
C LEU A 404 -16.27 -1.13 -21.21
N LEU A 405 -16.15 -2.09 -20.29
CA LEU A 405 -14.98 -2.12 -19.42
C LEU A 405 -13.85 -2.72 -20.25
N PRO A 406 -12.69 -2.05 -20.40
CA PRO A 406 -11.50 -2.76 -20.79
C PRO A 406 -11.32 -3.89 -19.79
N GLY A 407 -11.63 -5.11 -20.24
CA GLY A 407 -11.36 -6.35 -19.53
C GLY A 407 -9.86 -6.48 -19.35
N LYS A 408 -9.37 -5.87 -18.27
CA LYS A 408 -8.11 -6.18 -17.63
C LYS A 408 -8.38 -6.00 -16.15
N GLU A 409 -8.07 -7.07 -15.43
CA GLU A 409 -8.00 -7.18 -13.99
C GLU A 409 -7.87 -5.81 -13.32
N VAL A 410 -8.71 -5.53 -12.33
CA VAL A 410 -8.34 -4.60 -11.27
C VAL A 410 -6.95 -5.06 -10.83
N THR A 411 -5.90 -4.38 -11.30
CA THR A 411 -4.52 -4.82 -11.10
C THR A 411 -4.28 -4.77 -9.61
N LEU A 412 -4.39 -5.95 -9.00
CA LEU A 412 -4.06 -6.17 -7.62
C LEU A 412 -2.61 -5.70 -7.46
N LEU A 413 -2.36 -4.89 -6.43
CA LEU A 413 -1.05 -4.32 -6.22
C LEU A 413 -0.07 -5.47 -5.99
N ASP A 414 0.85 -5.64 -6.93
CA ASP A 414 1.84 -6.70 -6.90
C ASP A 414 3.04 -6.27 -6.05
N PHE A 415 3.25 -6.96 -4.93
CA PHE A 415 4.29 -6.68 -3.95
C PHE A 415 5.54 -7.53 -4.20
N GLY A 416 6.47 -6.99 -4.98
CA GLY A 416 7.70 -7.67 -5.39
C GLY A 416 8.77 -7.87 -4.31
N TRP A 417 8.60 -7.33 -3.09
CA TRP A 417 9.65 -7.28 -2.07
C TRP A 417 10.18 -8.66 -1.63
N ARG A 418 9.35 -9.72 -1.73
CA ARG A 418 9.78 -11.10 -1.42
C ARG A 418 10.92 -11.58 -2.31
N ASN A 419 10.99 -11.06 -3.54
CA ASN A 419 12.07 -11.38 -4.47
C ASN A 419 13.44 -10.93 -3.97
N ALA A 420 13.52 -9.86 -3.17
CA ALA A 420 14.77 -9.38 -2.59
C ALA A 420 15.43 -10.42 -1.67
N PHE A 421 14.64 -11.30 -1.06
CA PHE A 421 15.10 -12.30 -0.09
C PHE A 421 15.47 -13.65 -0.71
N LYS A 422 15.38 -13.81 -2.04
CA LYS A 422 15.64 -15.08 -2.72
C LYS A 422 16.99 -15.70 -2.33
N GLU A 423 18.05 -14.89 -2.32
CA GLU A 423 19.41 -15.35 -1.98
C GLU A 423 19.57 -15.81 -0.52
N VAL A 424 18.77 -15.27 0.40
CA VAL A 424 18.83 -15.59 1.84
C VAL A 424 17.83 -16.69 2.23
N SER A 425 16.83 -16.96 1.39
CA SER A 425 15.69 -17.83 1.70
C SER A 425 16.10 -19.27 2.06
N LEU A 426 16.98 -19.89 1.27
CA LEU A 426 17.48 -21.24 1.52
C LEU A 426 18.35 -21.34 2.79
N PRO A 427 19.34 -20.45 3.01
CA PRO A 427 20.04 -20.34 4.30
C PRO A 427 19.11 -20.20 5.50
N MET A 428 18.09 -19.36 5.40
CA MET A 428 17.09 -19.16 6.46
C MET A 428 16.36 -20.47 6.73
N ALA A 429 15.87 -21.14 5.69
CA ALA A 429 15.15 -22.40 5.81
C ALA A 429 15.98 -23.45 6.56
N HIS A 430 17.26 -23.64 6.20
CA HIS A 430 18.12 -24.62 6.85
C HIS A 430 18.50 -24.26 8.30
N CYS A 431 18.62 -22.97 8.61
CA CYS A 431 19.06 -22.54 9.93
C CYS A 431 17.93 -22.48 10.96
N ILE A 432 16.67 -22.31 10.54
CA ILE A 432 15.51 -22.21 11.44
C ILE A 432 15.41 -23.42 12.38
N THR A 433 15.43 -24.64 11.85
CA THR A 433 15.27 -25.86 12.66
C THR A 433 16.37 -25.95 13.72
N THR A 434 17.63 -25.71 13.30
CA THR A 434 18.80 -25.74 14.20
C THR A 434 18.70 -24.64 15.26
N ALA A 435 18.31 -23.41 14.89
CA ALA A 435 18.18 -22.30 15.82
C ALA A 435 17.07 -22.56 16.86
N VAL A 436 15.93 -23.07 16.41
CA VAL A 436 14.77 -23.42 17.25
C VAL A 436 15.10 -24.54 18.24
N GLU A 437 15.74 -25.60 17.78
CA GLU A 437 16.20 -26.69 18.64
C GLU A 437 17.23 -26.17 19.67
N ASN A 438 18.17 -25.32 19.24
CA ASN A 438 19.22 -24.78 20.11
C ASN A 438 18.69 -23.90 21.25
N PHE A 439 17.78 -22.95 20.99
CA PHE A 439 17.26 -22.13 22.09
C PHE A 439 16.31 -22.93 22.99
N SER A 440 15.53 -23.85 22.42
CA SER A 440 14.57 -24.66 23.18
C SER A 440 15.28 -25.61 24.14
N THR A 441 16.33 -26.29 23.67
CA THR A 441 17.18 -27.13 24.52
C THR A 441 17.86 -26.34 25.63
N LYS A 442 18.38 -25.14 25.34
CA LYS A 442 18.98 -24.25 26.36
C LYS A 442 17.98 -23.84 27.44
N ILE A 443 16.77 -23.44 27.05
CA ILE A 443 15.72 -23.05 28.02
C ILE A 443 15.28 -24.26 28.86
N LEU A 444 15.09 -25.42 28.23
CA LEU A 444 14.75 -26.65 28.95
C LEU A 444 15.88 -27.12 29.89
N GLN A 445 17.14 -26.97 29.50
CA GLN A 445 18.28 -27.26 30.38
C GLN A 445 18.35 -26.28 31.54
N GLN A 446 18.12 -24.99 31.27
CA GLN A 446 18.07 -23.97 32.31
C GLN A 446 16.98 -24.29 33.36
N GLU A 447 15.75 -24.63 32.92
CA GLU A 447 14.68 -25.02 33.85
C GLU A 447 15.04 -26.28 34.66
N GLN A 448 15.71 -27.26 34.05
CA GLN A 448 16.16 -28.46 34.76
C GLN A 448 17.23 -28.14 35.81
N ASN A 449 18.16 -27.22 35.51
CA ASN A 449 19.19 -26.77 36.42
C ASN A 449 18.59 -25.98 37.59
N GLU A 450 17.66 -25.06 37.28
CA GLU A 450 16.90 -24.28 38.29
C GLU A 450 16.18 -25.23 39.26
N LYS A 451 15.47 -26.25 38.74
CA LYS A 451 14.82 -27.27 39.57
C LYS A 451 15.79 -28.05 40.45
N SER A 452 16.94 -28.46 39.90
CA SER A 452 17.92 -29.26 40.65
C SER A 452 18.60 -28.47 41.78
N SER A 453 18.65 -27.14 41.64
CA SER A 453 19.19 -26.22 42.64
C SER A 453 18.16 -25.70 43.65
N ALA A 454 16.87 -25.82 43.35
CA ALA A 454 15.80 -25.26 44.18
C ALA A 454 15.58 -26.08 45.46
N VAL A 455 15.40 -25.37 46.58
CA VAL A 455 15.08 -25.97 47.88
C VAL A 455 13.62 -26.46 47.93
N SER A 456 12.73 -25.88 47.12
CA SER A 456 11.34 -26.33 46.94
C SER A 456 11.09 -26.83 45.50
N TYR A 457 10.16 -27.77 45.35
CA TYR A 457 9.71 -28.29 44.06
C TYR A 457 8.61 -27.40 43.41
N ASP A 458 8.57 -26.12 43.77
CA ASP A 458 7.63 -25.16 43.18
C ASP A 458 8.04 -24.83 41.74
N MET A 459 7.06 -24.75 40.83
CA MET A 459 7.34 -24.32 39.46
C MET A 459 7.50 -22.81 39.35
N ASN A 460 8.45 -22.38 38.52
CA ASN A 460 8.60 -20.97 38.13
C ASN A 460 7.43 -20.57 37.21
N LEU A 461 6.67 -19.56 37.62
CA LEU A 461 5.43 -19.13 36.95
C LEU A 461 5.59 -17.73 36.37
N VAL A 462 4.90 -17.51 35.24
CA VAL A 462 4.71 -16.18 34.65
C VAL A 462 3.21 -15.93 34.51
N THR A 463 2.79 -14.69 34.76
CA THR A 463 1.44 -14.23 34.44
C THR A 463 1.37 -13.92 32.96
N VAL A 464 0.42 -14.52 32.26
CA VAL A 464 0.23 -14.28 30.83
C VAL A 464 -0.44 -12.91 30.68
N GLN A 465 0.24 -11.95 30.05
CA GLN A 465 -0.44 -10.76 29.52
C GLN A 465 -1.32 -11.20 28.34
N GLN A 466 -2.45 -10.54 28.12
CA GLN A 466 -3.27 -10.74 26.92
C GLN A 466 -2.46 -10.31 25.69
N ILE A 467 -1.64 -11.21 25.14
CA ILE A 467 -0.75 -10.96 24.01
C ILE A 467 -1.57 -10.84 22.70
N TRP A 468 -2.82 -11.31 22.69
CA TRP A 468 -3.63 -11.50 21.49
C TRP A 468 -4.95 -10.70 21.52
N GLN A 469 -4.92 -9.43 21.95
CA GLN A 469 -6.13 -8.61 22.14
C GLN A 469 -6.99 -8.45 20.88
N ASP A 470 -6.40 -8.52 19.69
CA ASP A 470 -7.11 -8.33 18.42
C ASP A 470 -7.73 -9.63 17.86
N SER A 471 -7.38 -10.79 18.41
CA SER A 471 -7.95 -12.07 17.97
C SER A 471 -9.01 -12.54 18.97
N HIS A 472 -10.28 -12.33 18.66
CA HIS A 472 -11.43 -12.87 19.41
C HIS A 472 -11.57 -14.41 19.32
N MET A 473 -10.45 -15.13 19.19
CA MET A 473 -10.43 -16.55 18.88
C MET A 473 -10.83 -17.43 20.07
N PHE A 474 -10.59 -16.96 21.30
CA PHE A 474 -10.92 -17.66 22.53
C PHE A 474 -11.52 -16.70 23.56
N PRO A 475 -12.60 -17.08 24.26
CA PRO A 475 -13.18 -16.27 25.32
C PRO A 475 -12.18 -16.07 26.46
N GLU A 476 -12.24 -14.91 27.11
CA GLU A 476 -11.29 -14.50 28.16
C GLU A 476 -11.25 -15.48 29.35
N GLU A 477 -12.37 -16.15 29.60
CA GLU A 477 -12.55 -17.17 30.63
C GLU A 477 -11.73 -18.44 30.37
N GLU A 478 -11.46 -18.75 29.10
CA GLU A 478 -10.66 -19.91 28.67
C GLU A 478 -9.17 -19.60 28.57
N GLN A 479 -8.76 -18.34 28.77
CA GLN A 479 -7.36 -17.94 28.65
C GLN A 479 -6.55 -18.26 29.94
N PRO A 480 -5.42 -18.98 29.82
CA PRO A 480 -4.53 -19.29 30.92
C PRO A 480 -3.97 -18.02 31.59
N LYS A 481 -4.28 -17.81 32.87
CA LYS A 481 -3.78 -16.65 33.63
C LYS A 481 -2.32 -16.80 34.08
N LYS A 482 -1.90 -18.03 34.37
CA LYS A 482 -0.54 -18.36 34.83
C LYS A 482 -0.05 -19.62 34.15
N ILE A 483 1.18 -19.56 33.63
CA ILE A 483 1.83 -20.67 32.93
C ILE A 483 3.25 -20.87 33.46
N ALA A 484 3.86 -22.00 33.13
CA ALA A 484 5.26 -22.26 33.43
C ALA A 484 6.17 -21.31 32.63
N LYS A 485 7.13 -20.67 33.31
CA LYS A 485 8.05 -19.68 32.74
C LYS A 485 8.79 -20.19 31.51
N PHE A 486 9.36 -21.39 31.59
CA PHE A 486 10.13 -21.97 30.48
C PHE A 486 9.30 -22.13 29.19
N CYS A 487 7.99 -22.35 29.29
CA CYS A 487 7.10 -22.40 28.14
C CYS A 487 6.87 -21.01 27.55
N SER A 488 6.65 -20.00 28.41
CA SER A 488 6.57 -18.61 27.98
C SER A 488 7.83 -18.18 27.21
N ASP A 489 9.02 -18.46 27.77
CA ASP A 489 10.30 -18.10 27.17
C ASP A 489 10.54 -18.79 25.80
N ILE A 490 10.07 -20.03 25.65
CA ILE A 490 10.16 -20.76 24.36
C ILE A 490 9.19 -20.15 23.34
N MET A 491 7.93 -19.90 23.73
CA MET A 491 6.92 -19.35 22.81
C MET A 491 7.29 -17.93 22.37
N GLU A 492 7.78 -17.09 23.28
CA GLU A 492 8.26 -15.73 22.95
C GLU A 492 9.39 -15.77 21.90
N LYS A 493 10.33 -16.72 22.03
CA LYS A 493 11.38 -16.89 21.02
C LYS A 493 10.86 -17.44 19.69
N LEU A 494 9.88 -18.35 19.71
CA LEU A 494 9.23 -18.84 18.49
C LEU A 494 8.49 -17.71 17.77
N ASP A 495 7.80 -16.83 18.50
CA ASP A 495 7.08 -15.68 17.96
C ASP A 495 8.00 -14.73 17.17
N THR A 496 9.27 -14.61 17.60
CA THR A 496 10.24 -13.81 16.85
C THR A 496 10.51 -14.34 15.44
N MET A 497 10.21 -15.61 15.15
CA MET A 497 10.42 -16.24 13.84
C MET A 497 9.13 -16.39 13.02
N LEU A 498 7.95 -16.16 13.63
CA LEU A 498 6.66 -16.30 12.96
C LEU A 498 6.53 -15.44 11.68
N PRO A 499 7.02 -14.18 11.61
CA PRO A 499 6.97 -13.39 10.39
C PRO A 499 7.59 -14.07 9.16
N LEU A 500 8.61 -14.91 9.36
CA LEU A 500 9.26 -15.67 8.29
C LEU A 500 8.29 -16.62 7.59
N ALA A 501 7.40 -17.27 8.34
CA ALA A 501 6.40 -18.17 7.81
C ALA A 501 5.16 -17.45 7.27
N LEU A 502 4.84 -16.26 7.79
CA LEU A 502 3.75 -15.42 7.28
C LEU A 502 4.09 -14.79 5.92
N ALA A 503 5.37 -14.58 5.64
CA ALA A 503 5.84 -14.05 4.36
C ALA A 503 5.67 -15.01 3.17
N CYS A 504 5.33 -16.28 3.34
CA CYS A 504 5.27 -17.21 2.21
C CYS A 504 3.96 -17.05 1.41
N ARG A 505 4.07 -16.65 0.14
CA ARG A 505 3.00 -16.69 -0.89
C ARG A 505 3.58 -17.22 -2.21
N ASP A 506 2.75 -17.88 -3.02
CA ASP A 506 3.06 -18.29 -4.40
C ASP A 506 4.52 -18.79 -4.60
N ASP A 507 4.80 -19.97 -4.04
CA ASP A 507 6.09 -20.70 -4.08
C ASP A 507 7.27 -20.07 -3.32
N SER A 508 7.26 -18.76 -3.04
CA SER A 508 8.31 -18.12 -2.23
C SER A 508 8.24 -18.57 -0.77
N PHE A 509 9.40 -18.89 -0.19
CA PHE A 509 9.57 -19.24 1.23
C PHE A 509 8.80 -20.48 1.74
N GLN A 510 8.24 -21.32 0.87
CA GLN A 510 7.52 -22.53 1.32
C GLN A 510 8.39 -23.45 2.19
N GLU A 511 9.68 -23.60 1.84
CA GLU A 511 10.64 -24.37 2.63
C GLU A 511 10.88 -23.79 4.03
N ILE A 512 10.91 -22.45 4.15
CA ILE A 512 10.98 -21.75 5.44
C ILE A 512 9.78 -22.10 6.31
N ARG A 513 8.56 -22.03 5.75
CA ARG A 513 7.34 -22.39 6.47
C ARG A 513 7.36 -23.85 6.90
N ALA A 514 7.72 -24.76 6.00
CA ALA A 514 7.79 -26.19 6.29
C ALA A 514 8.77 -26.49 7.44
N ASN A 515 9.97 -25.93 7.38
CA ASN A 515 11.01 -26.15 8.39
C ASN A 515 10.65 -25.50 9.73
N LEU A 516 9.97 -24.33 9.74
CA LEU A 516 9.47 -23.73 10.96
C LEU A 516 8.36 -24.58 11.59
N VAL A 517 7.41 -25.08 10.80
CA VAL A 517 6.35 -25.97 11.29
C VAL A 517 6.93 -27.25 11.87
N GLU A 518 7.89 -27.88 11.18
CA GLU A 518 8.59 -29.06 11.71
C GLU A 518 9.30 -28.75 13.03
N ALA A 519 10.00 -27.62 13.11
CA ALA A 519 10.68 -27.18 14.32
C ALA A 519 9.68 -26.93 15.47
N CYS A 520 8.55 -26.29 15.20
CA CYS A 520 7.46 -26.12 16.17
C CYS A 520 6.92 -27.47 16.67
N CYS A 521 6.73 -28.46 15.79
CA CYS A 521 6.31 -29.81 16.19
C CYS A 521 7.33 -30.49 17.13
N LYS A 522 8.62 -30.36 16.84
CA LYS A 522 9.69 -30.88 17.70
C LYS A 522 9.71 -30.20 19.06
N VAL A 523 9.57 -28.88 19.09
CA VAL A 523 9.50 -28.10 20.35
C VAL A 523 8.26 -28.48 21.15
N ALA A 524 7.09 -28.57 20.52
CA ALA A 524 5.86 -29.00 21.18
C ALA A 524 6.01 -30.39 21.82
N THR A 525 6.66 -31.32 21.12
CA THR A 525 6.95 -32.67 21.63
C THR A 525 7.91 -32.64 22.81
N ALA A 526 8.97 -31.84 22.74
CA ALA A 526 9.94 -31.69 23.83
C ALA A 526 9.31 -31.05 25.07
N VAL A 527 8.49 -30.02 24.88
CA VAL A 527 7.74 -29.36 25.95
C VAL A 527 6.73 -30.32 26.56
N LEU A 528 5.98 -31.09 25.75
CA LEU A 528 5.06 -32.12 26.24
C LEU A 528 5.78 -33.15 27.10
N ALA A 529 6.92 -33.68 26.64
CA ALA A 529 7.72 -34.63 27.41
C ALA A 529 8.17 -34.04 28.75
N ARG A 530 8.57 -32.77 28.77
CA ARG A 530 8.93 -32.06 30.01
C ARG A 530 7.72 -31.89 30.94
N LEU A 531 6.56 -31.48 30.42
CA LEU A 531 5.34 -31.34 31.22
C LEU A 531 4.92 -32.68 31.83
N GLN A 532 5.03 -33.79 31.07
CA GLN A 532 4.74 -35.14 31.57
C GLN A 532 5.73 -35.59 32.64
N GLU A 533 7.02 -35.30 32.48
CA GLU A 533 8.04 -35.56 33.50
C GLU A 533 7.71 -34.84 34.81
N ARG A 534 7.34 -33.56 34.74
CA ARG A 534 6.92 -32.76 35.91
C ARG A 534 5.60 -33.26 36.51
N GLY A 535 4.68 -33.75 35.68
CA GLY A 535 3.42 -34.33 36.13
C GLY A 535 3.61 -35.59 36.99
N LYS A 536 4.60 -36.44 36.67
CA LYS A 536 4.92 -37.66 37.44
C LYS A 536 5.42 -37.36 38.86
N ASP A 537 5.98 -36.18 39.08
CA ASP A 537 6.46 -35.76 40.40
C ASP A 537 5.31 -35.27 41.31
N VAL A 538 4.09 -35.05 40.78
CA VAL A 538 2.92 -34.61 41.55
C VAL A 538 2.06 -35.83 41.96
N PRO A 539 1.57 -35.92 43.21
CA PRO A 539 1.84 -35.04 44.35
C PRO A 539 3.06 -35.46 45.19
N SER A 540 3.77 -36.52 44.78
CA SER A 540 4.77 -37.21 45.62
C SER A 540 5.96 -36.34 46.04
N LYS A 541 6.48 -35.51 45.14
CA LYS A 541 7.61 -34.60 45.36
C LYS A 541 7.23 -33.13 45.21
N ALA A 542 6.18 -32.85 44.44
CA ALA A 542 5.75 -31.51 44.08
C ALA A 542 4.30 -31.23 44.53
N PRO A 543 3.95 -29.97 44.87
CA PRO A 543 2.61 -29.63 45.36
C PRO A 543 1.53 -29.79 44.29
N LEU A 544 0.30 -30.09 44.70
CA LEU A 544 -0.86 -30.27 43.81
C LEU A 544 -1.12 -29.05 42.90
N LYS A 545 -0.82 -27.85 43.38
CA LYS A 545 -0.92 -26.60 42.61
C LYS A 545 -0.13 -26.67 41.28
N ASN A 546 0.97 -27.42 41.23
CA ASN A 546 1.75 -27.59 40.00
C ASN A 546 0.94 -28.30 38.91
N LEU A 547 0.01 -29.21 39.26
CA LEU A 547 -0.85 -29.87 38.27
C LEU A 547 -1.73 -28.87 37.51
N HIS A 548 -2.33 -27.91 38.21
CA HIS A 548 -3.12 -26.84 37.59
C HIS A 548 -2.27 -25.99 36.64
N ILE A 549 -1.03 -25.70 37.00
CA ILE A 549 -0.12 -24.95 36.13
C ILE A 549 0.27 -25.77 34.90
N LEU A 550 0.56 -27.07 35.04
CA LEU A 550 0.90 -27.93 33.91
C LEU A 550 -0.25 -27.99 32.90
N LEU A 551 -1.49 -28.13 33.37
CA LEU A 551 -2.69 -28.11 32.54
C LEU A 551 -2.89 -26.74 31.87
N SER A 552 -2.79 -25.66 32.66
CA SER A 552 -2.87 -24.28 32.17
C SER A 552 -1.83 -24.00 31.07
N THR A 553 -0.61 -24.52 31.24
CA THR A 553 0.48 -24.40 30.27
C THR A 553 0.21 -25.20 29.00
N ALA A 554 -0.35 -26.41 29.11
CA ALA A 554 -0.73 -27.22 27.94
C ALA A 554 -1.83 -26.53 27.12
N VAL A 555 -2.84 -25.95 27.78
CA VAL A 555 -3.90 -25.17 27.12
C VAL A 555 -3.32 -23.95 26.41
N TYR A 556 -2.39 -23.23 27.06
CA TYR A 556 -1.73 -22.07 26.46
C TYR A 556 -1.00 -22.43 25.17
N ILE A 557 -0.21 -23.52 25.17
CA ILE A 557 0.52 -23.98 23.99
C ILE A 557 -0.44 -24.36 22.85
N PHE A 558 -1.54 -25.04 23.19
CA PHE A 558 -2.57 -25.40 22.22
C PHE A 558 -3.20 -24.16 21.58
N GLN A 559 -3.63 -23.19 22.39
CA GLN A 559 -4.21 -21.94 21.91
C GLN A 559 -3.22 -21.16 21.03
N HIS A 560 -1.96 -21.08 21.46
CA HIS A 560 -0.89 -20.39 20.75
C HIS A 560 -0.63 -20.99 19.35
N PHE A 561 -0.41 -22.30 19.25
CA PHE A 561 -0.19 -22.93 17.94
C PHE A 561 -1.44 -22.91 17.05
N THR A 562 -2.65 -22.94 17.64
CA THR A 562 -3.89 -22.78 16.88
C THR A 562 -3.96 -21.39 16.25
N HIS A 563 -3.60 -20.35 17.00
CA HIS A 563 -3.51 -18.98 16.50
C HIS A 563 -2.50 -18.86 15.36
N CYS A 564 -1.26 -19.33 15.54
CA CYS A 564 -0.25 -19.31 14.48
C CYS A 564 -0.72 -20.05 13.22
N ASN A 565 -1.37 -21.20 13.38
CA ASN A 565 -1.92 -21.96 12.24
C ASN A 565 -3.01 -21.18 11.49
N ASN A 566 -3.84 -20.42 12.19
CA ASN A 566 -4.89 -19.61 11.54
C ASN A 566 -4.29 -18.44 10.76
N LEU A 567 -3.31 -17.74 11.33
CA LEU A 567 -2.57 -16.70 10.61
C LEU A 567 -1.92 -17.23 9.33
N MET A 568 -1.30 -18.41 9.37
CA MET A 568 -0.71 -19.04 8.17
C MET A 568 -1.75 -19.48 7.13
N LYS A 569 -2.98 -19.78 7.55
CA LYS A 569 -4.10 -20.11 6.65
C LYS A 569 -4.72 -18.87 6.00
N GLU A 570 -4.70 -17.73 6.67
CA GLU A 570 -5.18 -16.47 6.10
C GLU A 570 -4.22 -15.95 5.02
N THR A 571 -2.91 -16.04 5.27
CA THR A 571 -1.89 -15.59 4.31
C THR A 571 -1.78 -16.46 3.05
N THR A 572 -2.38 -17.64 3.03
CA THR A 572 -2.47 -18.52 1.84
C THR A 572 -3.74 -18.33 1.03
N LYS A 573 -4.73 -17.62 1.56
CA LYS A 573 -5.99 -17.30 0.88
C LYS A 573 -5.98 -15.92 0.22
N LYS A 574 -5.11 -15.03 0.68
CA LYS A 574 -4.83 -13.71 0.09
C LYS A 574 -3.71 -13.82 -0.93
#